data_AF-A0A5B9W4P2-F1
#
_entry.id   AF-A0A5B9W4P2-F1
#
_cell.length_a   1.000
_cell.length_b   1.000
_cell.length_c   1.000
_cell.angle_alpha   90.00
_cell.angle_beta   90.00
_cell.angle_gamma   90.00
#
_symmetry.space_group_name_H-M   'P 1'
#
loop_
_entity.id
_entity.type
_entity.pdbx_description
1 polymer ?
#
loop_
_entity_poly.entity_id
_entity_poly.type
_entity_poly.pdbx_seq_one_letter_code
_entity_poly.pdbx_strand_id
1 'polypeptide(L)'
;MATERLNDSRAFRDFLDARLAKDGGYIPLDEALGLWEYENQTDDERAKTLAVIRQGLADAEAGRLRPLEEFDRDFRAKRGLPPRP
;
A
#
# COMPACT_ATOMS: atom_id res chain seq x y z
N MET A 1 -7.92 8.72 18.11
CA MET A 1 -6.47 9.00 18.14
C MET A 1 -5.84 9.10 16.75
N ALA A 2 -5.77 8.04 15.91
CA ALA A 2 -5.24 8.16 14.52
C ALA A 2 -6.32 8.53 13.49
N THR A 3 -7.49 7.88 13.56
CA THR A 3 -8.63 8.14 12.66
C THR A 3 -9.21 9.56 12.81
N GLU A 4 -9.08 10.17 14.00
CA GLU A 4 -9.49 11.55 14.23
C GLU A 4 -8.55 12.55 13.55
N ARG A 5 -7.24 12.28 13.55
CA ARG A 5 -6.25 13.09 12.84
C ARG A 5 -6.36 12.91 11.34
N LEU A 6 -6.55 11.67 10.86
CA LEU A 6 -6.72 11.37 9.42
C LEU A 6 -7.84 12.21 8.77
N ASN A 7 -8.92 12.45 9.51
CA ASN A 7 -10.08 13.24 9.05
C ASN A 7 -9.95 14.75 9.33
N ASP A 8 -8.84 15.22 9.91
CA ASP A 8 -8.61 16.63 10.20
C ASP A 8 -7.94 17.36 9.02
N SER A 9 -8.73 18.19 8.34
CA SER A 9 -8.26 19.04 7.23
C SER A 9 -7.13 19.99 7.58
N ARG A 10 -7.05 20.47 8.84
CA ARG A 10 -5.96 21.36 9.29
C ARG A 10 -4.67 20.56 9.43
N ALA A 11 -4.76 19.38 10.05
CA ALA A 11 -3.62 18.48 10.20
C ALA A 11 -3.06 18.04 8.84
N PHE A 12 -3.92 17.79 7.84
CA PHE A 12 -3.49 17.48 6.48
C PHE A 12 -2.80 18.67 5.81
N ARG A 13 -3.34 19.89 5.97
CA ARG A 13 -2.69 21.11 5.45
C ARG A 13 -1.30 21.32 6.06
N ASP A 14 -1.18 21.20 7.38
CA ASP A 14 0.09 21.37 8.07
C ASP A 14 1.13 20.33 7.60
N PHE A 15 0.69 19.10 7.33
CA PHE A 15 1.51 18.05 6.72
C PHE A 15 2.02 18.45 5.32
N LEU A 16 1.15 18.96 4.45
CA LEU A 16 1.54 19.41 3.11
C LEU A 16 2.53 20.57 3.17
N ASP A 17 2.27 21.57 4.02
CA ASP A 17 3.14 22.73 4.19
C ASP A 17 4.53 22.30 4.68
N ALA A 18 4.61 21.37 5.64
CA ALA A 18 5.87 20.82 6.12
C ALA A 18 6.64 20.04 5.04
N ARG A 19 5.94 19.25 4.21
CA ARG A 19 6.56 18.46 3.14
C ARG A 19 7.10 19.34 2.02
N LEU A 20 6.31 20.33 1.58
CA LEU A 20 6.71 21.30 0.58
C LEU A 20 7.92 22.13 1.03
N ALA A 21 7.98 22.49 2.32
CA ALA A 21 9.14 23.19 2.88
C ALA A 21 10.41 22.33 2.94
N LYS A 22 10.28 21.01 3.17
CA LYS A 22 11.41 20.10 3.36
C LYS A 22 12.03 19.62 2.05
N ASP A 23 11.21 19.20 1.09
CA ASP A 23 11.69 18.58 -0.15
C ASP A 23 11.71 19.54 -1.33
N GLY A 24 11.15 20.75 -1.16
CA GLY A 24 11.20 21.86 -2.14
C GLY A 24 10.59 21.54 -3.51
N GLY A 25 9.95 20.39 -3.65
CA GLY A 25 9.53 19.81 -4.93
C GLY A 25 8.02 19.63 -5.04
N TYR A 26 7.56 19.53 -6.28
CA TYR A 26 6.21 19.14 -6.61
C TYR A 26 5.94 17.69 -6.17
N ILE A 27 4.85 17.48 -5.44
CA ILE A 27 4.31 16.14 -5.13
C ILE A 27 2.91 16.03 -5.75
N PRO A 28 2.63 14.98 -6.55
CA PRO A 28 1.27 14.70 -7.01
C PRO A 28 0.32 14.50 -5.83
N LEU A 29 -0.93 14.95 -5.97
CA LEU A 29 -1.94 14.85 -4.90
C LEU A 29 -2.13 13.40 -4.42
N ASP A 30 -2.21 12.44 -5.34
CA ASP A 30 -2.42 11.03 -4.99
C ASP A 30 -1.27 10.47 -4.15
N GLU A 31 -0.03 10.90 -4.42
CA GLU A 31 1.14 10.50 -3.63
C GLU A 31 1.10 11.14 -2.25
N ALA A 32 0.74 12.43 -2.17
CA ALA A 32 0.59 13.12 -0.88
C ALA A 32 -0.50 12.50 -0.01
N LEU A 33 -1.63 12.10 -0.61
CA LEU A 33 -2.70 11.38 0.08
C LEU A 33 -2.24 10.00 0.57
N GLY A 34 -1.54 9.23 -0.27
CA GLY A 34 -1.01 7.93 0.13
C GLY A 34 -0.01 8.02 1.30
N LEU A 35 0.85 9.05 1.30
CA LEU A 35 1.76 9.31 2.41
C LEU A 35 1.03 9.74 3.68
N TRP A 36 0.01 10.59 3.55
CA TRP A 36 -0.83 11.01 4.67
C TRP A 36 -1.54 9.83 5.32
N GLU A 37 -2.15 8.95 4.51
CA GLU A 37 -2.78 7.72 4.99
C GLU A 37 -1.77 6.83 5.71
N TYR A 38 -0.58 6.65 5.13
CA TYR A 38 0.49 5.86 5.73
C TYR A 38 0.94 6.40 7.11
N GLU A 39 1.14 7.71 7.24
CA GLU A 39 1.55 8.34 8.50
C GLU A 39 0.47 8.26 9.60
N ASN A 40 -0.80 8.11 9.20
CA ASN A 40 -1.93 8.02 10.12
C ASN A 40 -2.49 6.60 10.25
N GLN A 41 -1.76 5.58 9.78
CA GLN A 41 -2.12 4.19 10.03
C GLN A 41 -2.14 3.90 11.53
N THR A 42 -3.12 3.13 11.95
CA THR A 42 -3.15 2.57 13.30
C THR A 42 -2.06 1.51 13.48
N ASP A 43 -1.62 1.29 14.72
CA ASP A 43 -0.66 0.23 15.04
C ASP A 43 -1.15 -1.15 14.59
N ASP A 44 -2.47 -1.39 14.68
CA ASP A 44 -3.10 -2.64 14.24
C ASP A 44 -3.03 -2.82 12.71
N GLU A 45 -3.30 -1.77 11.93
CA GLU A 45 -3.18 -1.80 10.46
C GLU A 45 -1.73 -2.04 10.03
N ARG A 46 -0.79 -1.36 10.70
CA ARG A 46 0.63 -1.56 10.49
C ARG A 46 1.07 -2.97 10.84
N ALA A 47 0.63 -3.51 11.97
CA ALA A 47 0.95 -4.87 12.41
C ALA A 47 0.40 -5.92 11.44
N LYS A 48 -0.84 -5.75 10.95
CA LYS A 48 -1.44 -6.63 9.93
C LYS A 48 -0.63 -6.61 8.63
N THR A 49 -0.24 -5.43 8.16
CA THR A 49 0.56 -5.29 6.94
C THR A 49 1.91 -6.01 7.08
N LEU A 50 2.59 -5.80 8.20
CA LEU A 50 3.86 -6.49 8.50
C LEU A 50 3.69 -8.01 8.59
N ALA A 51 2.59 -8.50 9.17
CA ALA A 51 2.29 -9.92 9.24
C ALA A 51 2.13 -10.54 7.85
N VAL A 52 1.42 -9.87 6.93
CA VAL A 52 1.26 -10.35 5.54
C VAL A 52 2.60 -10.37 4.81
N ILE A 53 3.42 -9.33 4.94
CA ILE A 53 4.76 -9.28 4.33
C ILE A 53 5.63 -10.44 4.83
N ARG A 54 5.67 -10.64 6.16
CA ARG A 54 6.44 -11.75 6.77
C ARG A 54 5.96 -13.11 6.29
N GLN A 55 4.65 -13.30 6.17
CA GLN A 55 4.09 -14.54 5.65
C GLN A 55 4.51 -14.78 4.20
N GLY A 56 4.42 -13.75 3.34
CA GLY A 56 4.85 -13.87 1.94
C GLY A 56 6.34 -14.21 1.79
N LEU A 57 7.19 -13.63 2.64
CA LEU A 57 8.62 -13.98 2.69
C LEU A 57 8.83 -15.43 3.16
N ALA A 58 8.12 -15.86 4.20
CA ALA A 58 8.19 -17.24 4.67
C ALA A 58 7.68 -18.25 3.64
N ASP A 59 6.69 -17.88 2.83
CA ASP A 59 6.22 -18.69 1.69
C ASP A 59 7.27 -18.78 0.58
N ALA A 60 7.98 -17.68 0.32
CA ALA A 60 9.11 -17.65 -0.61
C ALA A 60 10.25 -18.57 -0.17
N GLU A 61 10.70 -18.43 1.08
CA GLU A 61 11.77 -19.27 1.65
C GLU A 61 11.41 -20.75 1.68
N ALA A 62 10.14 -21.07 1.92
CA ALA A 62 9.66 -22.45 1.93
C ALA A 62 9.33 -23.01 0.53
N GLY A 63 9.58 -22.27 -0.55
CA GLY A 63 9.30 -22.71 -1.92
C GLY A 63 7.81 -22.89 -2.24
N ARG A 64 6.92 -22.18 -1.53
CA ARG A 64 5.46 -22.21 -1.74
C ARG A 64 4.96 -21.21 -2.79
N LEU A 65 5.86 -20.48 -3.43
CA LEU A 65 5.52 -19.62 -4.56
C LEU A 65 5.16 -20.47 -5.78
N ARG A 66 4.45 -19.84 -6.72
CA ARG A 66 4.13 -20.44 -8.02
C ARG A 66 4.60 -19.53 -9.16
N PRO A 67 4.92 -20.08 -10.33
CA PRO A 67 5.24 -19.29 -11.50
C PRO A 67 4.11 -18.31 -11.86
N LEU A 68 4.48 -17.13 -12.33
CA LEU A 68 3.54 -16.06 -12.66
C LEU A 68 2.61 -16.47 -13.81
N GLU A 69 3.17 -17.16 -14.81
CA GLU A 69 2.46 -17.62 -16.01
C GLU A 69 1.36 -18.62 -15.65
N GLU A 70 1.65 -19.53 -14.71
CA GLU A 70 0.67 -20.49 -14.22
C GLU A 70 -0.44 -19.81 -13.41
N PHE A 71 -0.07 -18.87 -12.54
CA PHE A 71 -1.06 -18.08 -11.80
C PHE A 71 -1.97 -17.28 -12.74
N ASP A 72 -1.39 -16.57 -13.72
CA ASP A 72 -2.13 -15.71 -14.66
C ASP A 72 -3.11 -16.54 -15.51
N ARG A 73 -2.67 -17.71 -16.02
CA ARG A 73 -3.53 -18.65 -16.74
C ARG A 73 -4.71 -19.10 -15.88
N ASP A 74 -4.44 -19.58 -14.66
CA ASP A 74 -5.48 -20.09 -13.76
C ASP A 74 -6.44 -18.97 -13.33
N PHE A 75 -5.92 -17.79 -13.03
CA PHE A 75 -6.69 -16.62 -12.63
C PHE A 75 -7.63 -16.17 -13.75
N ARG A 76 -7.12 -16.07 -14.98
CA ARG A 76 -7.92 -15.71 -16.16
C ARG A 76 -9.01 -16.73 -16.45
N ALA A 77 -8.69 -18.02 -16.42
CA ALA A 77 -9.66 -19.09 -16.62
C ALA A 77 -10.80 -19.03 -15.60
N LYS A 78 -10.48 -18.82 -14.31
CA LYS A 78 -11.49 -18.69 -13.23
C LYS A 78 -12.34 -17.44 -13.34
N ARG A 79 -11.85 -16.39 -13.99
CA ARG A 79 -12.53 -15.09 -14.14
C ARG A 79 -13.15 -14.88 -15.53
N GLY A 80 -13.07 -15.87 -16.43
CA GLY A 80 -13.57 -15.75 -17.81
C GLY A 80 -12.82 -14.71 -18.66
N LEU A 81 -11.56 -14.43 -18.32
CA LEU A 81 -10.73 -13.47 -19.06
C LEU A 81 -9.98 -14.18 -20.20
N PRO A 82 -9.74 -13.50 -21.34
CA PRO A 82 -9.00 -14.08 -22.45
C PRO A 82 -7.54 -14.37 -22.04
N PRO A 83 -6.90 -15.41 -22.63
CA PRO A 83 -5.49 -15.69 -22.40
C PRO A 83 -4.61 -14.53 -22.87
N ARG A 84 -3.45 -14.36 -22.22
CA ARG A 84 -2.43 -13.40 -22.67
C ARG A 84 -1.78 -13.96 -23.97
N PRO A 85 -1.52 -13.12 -24.99
CA PRO A 85 -0.86 -13.55 -26.23
C PRO A 85 0.58 -14.05 -26.00
#